data_AF-A0A015U468-F1
#
_entry.id   AF-A0A015U468-F1
#
_cell.length_a   1.000
_cell.length_b   1.000
_cell.length_c   1.000
_cell.angle_alpha   90.00
_cell.angle_beta   90.00
_cell.angle_gamma   90.00
#
_symmetry.space_group_name_H-M   'P 1'
#
loop_
_entity.id
_entity.type
_entity.pdbx_description
1 polymer ?
#
loop_
_entity_poly.entity_id
_entity_poly.type
_entity_poly.pdbx_seq_one_letter_code
_entity_poly.pdbx_strand_id
1 'polypeptide(L)' 'VDIGVYDDCLRNDSLKEMYQLICQLDRYERMLVLLWLDENSYDEIASITGSNRNTVAVKLHRIKDKLKKMSNQ' A
#
# COMPACT_ATOMS: atom_id res chain seq x y z
N VAL A 1 17.98 -28.91 -3.78
CA VAL A 1 16.75 -28.31 -3.23
C VAL A 1 16.29 -27.29 -4.23
N ASP A 2 15.08 -27.46 -4.75
CA ASP A 2 14.57 -26.73 -5.91
C ASP A 2 14.53 -25.22 -5.63
N ILE A 3 15.31 -24.45 -6.40
CA ILE A 3 15.44 -22.99 -6.26
C ILE A 3 14.09 -22.29 -6.43
N GLY A 4 13.15 -22.89 -7.19
CA GLY A 4 11.81 -22.34 -7.40
C GLY A 4 10.93 -22.33 -6.15
N VAL A 5 11.07 -23.32 -5.25
CA VAL A 5 10.23 -23.44 -4.05
C VAL A 5 10.63 -22.42 -2.97
N TYR A 6 11.93 -22.08 -2.89
CA TYR A 6 12.44 -21.08 -1.95
C TYR A 6 12.07 -19.65 -2.38
N ASP A 7 12.03 -19.38 -3.69
CA ASP A 7 11.61 -18.07 -4.22
C ASP A 7 10.12 -17.79 -3.95
N ASP A 8 9.26 -18.81 -4.08
CA ASP A 8 7.82 -18.66 -3.81
C ASP A 8 7.50 -18.47 -2.33
N CYS A 9 8.18 -19.16 -1.40
CA CYS A 9 7.94 -18.94 0.02
C CYS A 9 8.37 -17.54 0.47
N LEU A 10 9.53 -17.06 -0.01
CA LEU A 10 10.00 -15.70 0.25
C LEU A 10 9.03 -14.65 -0.29
N ARG A 11 8.52 -14.83 -1.51
CA ARG A 11 7.47 -13.96 -2.07
C ARG A 11 6.22 -13.94 -1.21
N ASN A 12 5.76 -15.09 -0.72
CA ASN A 12 4.59 -15.19 0.15
C ASN A 12 4.81 -14.50 1.50
N ASP A 13 6.01 -14.58 2.07
CA ASP A 13 6.32 -13.95 3.35
C ASP A 13 6.43 -12.42 3.21
N SER A 14 7.10 -11.92 2.17
CA SER A 14 7.12 -10.48 1.87
C SER A 14 5.73 -9.92 1.58
N LEU A 15 4.87 -10.70 0.91
CA LEU A 15 3.49 -10.31 0.65
C LEU A 15 2.66 -10.25 1.94
N LYS A 16 2.81 -11.24 2.83
CA LYS A 16 2.16 -11.23 4.15
C LYS A 16 2.60 -10.03 4.98
N GLU A 17 3.89 -9.74 5.02
CA GLU A 17 4.45 -8.57 5.72
C GLU A 17 3.82 -7.28 5.16
N MET A 18 3.77 -7.12 3.83
CA MET A 18 3.13 -5.96 3.21
C MET A 18 1.68 -5.78 3.68
N TYR A 19 0.88 -6.84 3.65
CA TYR A 19 -0.51 -6.79 4.12
C TYR A 19 -0.62 -6.47 5.63
N GLN A 20 0.29 -7.01 6.45
CA GLN A 20 0.35 -6.67 7.88
C GLN A 20 0.67 -5.19 8.10
N LEU A 21 1.59 -4.62 7.33
CA LEU A 21 1.93 -3.19 7.41
C LEU A 21 0.77 -2.31 6.94
N ILE A 22 0.06 -2.69 5.87
CA ILE A 22 -1.15 -1.99 5.41
C ILE A 22 -2.25 -2.02 6.48
N CYS A 23 -2.40 -3.13 7.21
CA CYS A 23 -3.36 -3.24 8.31
C CYS A 23 -3.07 -2.29 9.48
N GLN A 24 -1.81 -1.89 9.68
CA GLN A 24 -1.39 -0.92 10.70
C GLN A 24 -1.60 0.56 10.29
N LEU A 25 -1.94 0.83 9.02
CA LEU A 25 -2.33 2.17 8.58
C LEU A 25 -3.65 2.59 9.24
N ASP A 26 -3.85 3.91 9.37
CA ASP A 26 -5.13 4.41 9.84
C ASP A 26 -6.24 4.15 8.81
N ARG A 27 -7.51 4.26 9.24
CA ARG A 27 -8.66 3.92 8.39
C ARG A 27 -8.67 4.69 7.07
N TYR A 28 -8.25 5.95 7.09
CA TYR A 28 -8.24 6.81 5.91
C TYR A 28 -7.06 6.49 4.99
N GLU A 29 -5.86 6.32 5.56
CA GLU A 29 -4.67 5.88 4.83
C GLU A 29 -4.89 4.53 4.15
N ARG A 30 -5.45 3.55 4.87
CA ARG A 30 -5.76 2.24 4.31
C ARG A 30 -6.75 2.31 3.16
N MET A 31 -7.81 3.13 3.30
CA MET A 31 -8.77 3.36 2.20
C MET A 31 -8.07 3.90 0.94
N LEU A 32 -7.19 4.89 1.08
CA LEU A 32 -6.44 5.45 -0.05
C LEU A 32 -5.56 4.40 -0.74
N VAL A 33 -4.85 3.58 0.05
CA VAL A 33 -3.99 2.51 -0.50
C VAL A 33 -4.83 1.46 -1.21
N LEU A 34 -5.94 1.01 -0.63
CA LEU A 34 -6.80 -0.01 -1.24
C LEU A 34 -7.37 0.47 -2.58
N LEU A 35 -7.90 1.70 -2.64
CA LEU A 35 -8.39 2.25 -3.91
C LEU A 35 -7.29 2.35 -4.96
N TRP A 36 -6.07 2.72 -4.57
CA TRP A 36 -4.92 2.77 -5.48
C TRP A 36 -4.48 1.37 -5.96
N LEU A 37 -4.59 0.34 -5.11
CA LEU A 37 -4.32 -1.06 -5.48
C LEU A 37 -5.40 -1.62 -6.42
N ASP A 38 -6.64 -1.15 -6.28
CA ASP A 38 -7.76 -1.44 -7.20
C ASP A 38 -7.68 -0.62 -8.51
N GLU A 39 -6.48 -0.13 -8.86
CA GLU A 39 -6.17 0.61 -10.09
C GLU A 39 -6.93 1.94 -10.29
N ASN A 40 -7.55 2.50 -9.24
CA ASN A 40 -8.20 3.80 -9.34
C ASN A 40 -7.16 4.92 -9.56
N SER A 41 -7.44 5.80 -10.51
CA SER A 41 -6.66 7.00 -10.75
C SER A 41 -6.76 7.99 -9.58
N TYR A 42 -5.81 8.91 -9.47
CA TYR A 42 -5.84 9.93 -8.41
C TYR A 42 -7.08 10.83 -8.48
N ASP A 43 -7.66 11.03 -9.68
CA ASP A 43 -8.89 11.80 -9.84
C ASP A 43 -10.12 11.02 -9.35
N GLU A 44 -10.19 9.71 -9.63
CA GLU A 44 -11.27 8.84 -9.13
C GLU A 44 -11.22 8.72 -7.62
N ILE A 45 -10.03 8.50 -7.05
CA ILE A 45 -9.84 8.48 -5.59
C ILE A 45 -10.23 9.83 -4.99
N ALA A 46 -9.87 10.95 -5.61
CA ALA A 46 -10.25 12.27 -5.17
C ALA A 46 -11.79 12.45 -5.17
N SER A 47 -12.45 12.01 -6.24
CA SER A 47 -13.91 12.02 -6.35
C SER A 47 -14.60 11.16 -5.29
N ILE A 48 -14.12 9.94 -5.05
CA ILE A 48 -14.67 9.00 -4.05
C ILE A 48 -14.50 9.54 -2.63
N THR A 49 -13.34 10.13 -2.33
CA THR A 49 -12.97 10.56 -0.97
C THR A 49 -13.37 11.99 -0.64
N GLY A 50 -13.91 12.75 -1.60
CA GLY A 50 -14.22 14.17 -1.44
C GLY A 50 -12.97 15.03 -1.22
N SER A 51 -11.80 14.56 -1.67
CA SER A 51 -10.52 15.28 -1.62
C SER A 51 -10.15 15.82 -3.00
N ASN A 52 -9.07 16.59 -3.10
CA ASN A 52 -8.50 16.95 -4.41
C ASN A 52 -7.35 16.00 -4.80
N ARG A 53 -7.06 15.93 -6.11
CA ARG A 53 -6.00 15.09 -6.69
C ARG A 53 -4.64 15.28 -6.02
N ASN A 54 -4.26 16.52 -5.72
CA ASN A 54 -2.95 16.83 -5.12
C ASN A 54 -2.85 16.30 -3.69
N THR A 55 -3.93 16.41 -2.89
CA THR A 55 -4.01 15.85 -1.55
C THR A 55 -3.88 14.33 -1.59
N VAL A 56 -4.55 13.66 -2.54
CA VAL A 56 -4.42 12.20 -2.74
C VAL A 56 -2.99 11.82 -3.08
N ALA A 57 -2.36 12.50 -4.06
CA ALA A 57 -0.99 12.22 -4.48
C ALA A 57 0.02 12.37 -3.33
N VAL A 58 -0.06 13.48 -2.58
CA VAL A 58 0.82 13.72 -1.42
C VAL A 58 0.58 12.70 -0.32
N LYS A 59 -0.69 12.35 -0.03
CA LYS A 59 -1.02 11.34 0.98
C LYS A 59 -0.50 9.96 0.58
N LEU A 60 -0.73 9.50 -0.64
CA LEU A 60 -0.21 8.23 -1.14
C LEU A 60 1.32 8.18 -1.10
N HIS A 61 2.00 9.26 -1.46
CA HIS A 61 3.46 9.35 -1.32
C HIS A 61 3.90 9.15 0.14
N ARG A 62 3.29 9.89 1.08
CA ARG A 62 3.62 9.79 2.51
C ARG A 62 3.31 8.41 3.09
N ILE A 63 2.23 7.77 2.65
CA ILE A 63 1.88 6.41 3.09
C ILE A 63 2.92 5.42 2.58
N LYS A 64 3.35 5.52 1.32
CA LYS A 64 4.45 4.68 0.78
C LYS A 64 5.73 4.87 1.59
N ASP A 65 6.10 6.10 1.94
CA ASP A 65 7.26 6.36 2.80
C ASP A 65 7.10 5.79 4.21
N LYS A 66 5.89 5.88 4.78
CA LYS A 66 5.55 5.31 6.09
C LYS A 66 5.72 3.78 6.08
N LEU A 67 5.17 3.10 5.08
CA LEU A 67 5.31 1.64 4.92
C LEU A 67 6.77 1.22 4.77
N LYS A 68 7.57 1.94 3.95
CA LYS A 68 9.01 1.69 3.83
C LYS A 68 9.75 1.82 5.16
N LYS A 69 9.43 2.86 5.95
CA LYS A 69 10.03 3.05 7.27
C LYS A 69 9.67 1.90 8.22
N MET A 70 8.45 1.39 8.17
CA MET A 70 8.00 0.29 9.02
C MET A 70 8.62 -1.06 8.63
N SER A 71 8.87 -1.32 7.34
CA SER A 71 9.53 -2.54 6.88
C SER A 71 11.05 -2.53 7.12
N ASN A 72 11.66 -1.35 7.22
CA ASN A 72 13.08 -1.20 7.56
C ASN A 72 13.37 -1.18 9.09
N GLN A 73 12.36 -1.44 9.92
CA GLN A 73 12.51 -1.62 11.37
C GLN A 73 12.64 -3.10 11.71
#